data_AF-H6SQS0-F1
#
_entry.id   AF-H6SQS0-F1
#
_cell.length_a   1.000
_cell.length_b   1.000
_cell.length_c   1.000
_cell.angle_alpha   90.00
_cell.angle_beta   90.00
_cell.angle_gamma   90.00
#
_symmetry.space_group_name_H-M   'P 1'
#
loop_
_entity.id
_entity.type
_entity.pdbx_description
1 polymer ?
#
loop_
_entity_poly.entity_id
_entity_poly.type
_entity_poly.pdbx_seq_one_letter_code
_entity_poly.pdbx_strand_id
1 'polypeptide(L)'
;MMLKTYEDLLKFSKDNLNAAVAFNTTLTKGLEDLYRENVGFAGKALETAVEAGKEIAAAKSPVDVASVQTKVARETVEALVAQSRKVTELTSEALKAALEPVNARAKEAMTLFAVKAA
;
A
#
# COMPACT_ATOMS: atom_id res chain seq x y z
N MET A 1 -23.14 30.65 7.25
CA MET A 1 -22.45 31.93 7.02
C MET A 1 -20.92 31.76 6.90
N MET A 2 -20.38 30.82 6.12
CA MET A 2 -18.94 30.48 6.23
C MET A 2 -17.96 31.16 5.23
N LEU A 3 -18.44 32.00 4.32
CA LEU A 3 -17.56 32.80 3.46
C LEU A 3 -18.10 34.22 3.36
N LYS A 4 -17.99 34.98 4.45
CA LYS A 4 -18.40 36.39 4.45
C LYS A 4 -17.21 37.33 4.55
N THR A 5 -16.02 36.81 4.86
CA THR A 5 -14.82 37.61 5.06
C THR A 5 -13.67 37.17 4.15
N TYR A 6 -12.75 38.10 3.90
CA TYR A 6 -11.48 37.80 3.23
C TYR A 6 -10.66 36.74 3.98
N GLU A 7 -10.74 36.73 5.31
CA GLU A 7 -10.10 35.73 6.17
C GLU A 7 -10.63 34.32 5.92
N ASP A 8 -11.94 34.16 5.71
CA ASP A 8 -12.54 32.85 5.39
C ASP A 8 -12.03 32.30 4.05
N LEU A 9 -11.86 33.17 3.04
CA LEU A 9 -11.31 32.79 1.72
C LEU A 9 -9.83 32.39 1.80
N LEU A 10 -9.04 33.12 2.60
CA LEU A 10 -7.65 32.77 2.87
C LEU A 10 -7.55 31.43 3.61
N LYS A 11 -8.41 31.20 4.61
CA LYS A 11 -8.46 29.94 5.35
C LYS A 11 -8.82 28.77 4.43
N PHE A 12 -9.85 28.91 3.61
CA PHE A 12 -10.25 27.89 2.64
C PHE A 12 -9.10 27.54 1.66
N SER A 13 -8.41 28.56 1.15
CA SER A 13 -7.25 28.37 0.26
C SER A 13 -6.10 27.64 0.97
N LYS A 14 -5.79 28.02 2.21
CA LYS A 14 -4.79 27.37 3.05
C LYS A 14 -5.14 25.91 3.34
N ASP A 15 -6.39 25.63 3.65
CA ASP A 15 -6.85 24.27 3.95
C ASP A 15 -6.78 23.35 2.72
N ASN A 16 -6.99 23.87 1.51
CA ASN A 16 -6.78 23.12 0.27
C ASN A 16 -5.29 22.81 0.03
N LEU A 17 -4.38 23.74 0.31
CA LEU A 17 -2.94 23.49 0.24
C LEU A 17 -2.51 22.43 1.26
N ASN A 18 -3.01 22.51 2.49
CA ASN A 18 -2.76 21.51 3.52
C ASN A 18 -3.28 20.13 3.10
N ALA A 19 -4.47 20.06 2.48
CA ALA A 19 -5.01 18.81 1.97
C ALA A 19 -4.16 18.21 0.83
N ALA A 20 -3.61 19.05 -0.06
CA ALA A 20 -2.69 18.59 -1.09
C ALA A 20 -1.37 18.04 -0.51
N VAL A 21 -0.82 18.69 0.52
CA VAL A 21 0.36 18.21 1.25
C VAL A 21 0.06 16.89 1.95
N ALA A 22 -1.10 16.76 2.59
CA ALA A 22 -1.54 15.54 3.25
C ALA A 22 -1.73 14.39 2.24
N PHE A 23 -2.37 14.66 1.09
CA PHE A 23 -2.49 13.71 -0.02
C PHE A 23 -1.12 13.17 -0.41
N ASN A 24 -0.16 14.06 -0.67
CA ASN A 24 1.17 13.67 -1.12
C ASN A 24 1.92 12.85 -0.07
N THR A 25 1.88 13.30 1.19
CA THR A 25 2.51 12.59 2.32
C THR A 25 1.98 11.17 2.44
N THR A 26 0.66 11.00 2.38
CA THR A 26 0.03 9.69 2.54
C THR A 26 0.29 8.79 1.34
N LEU A 27 0.29 9.34 0.12
CA LEU A 27 0.64 8.61 -1.08
C LEU A 27 2.09 8.11 -1.03
N THR A 28 3.05 8.99 -0.67
CA THR A 28 4.46 8.62 -0.51
C THR A 28 4.62 7.49 0.51
N LYS A 29 3.93 7.57 1.66
CA LYS A 29 3.97 6.50 2.66
C LYS A 29 3.44 5.17 2.11
N GLY A 30 2.33 5.21 1.35
CA GLY A 30 1.82 4.00 0.69
C GLY A 30 2.82 3.38 -0.29
N LEU A 31 3.58 4.20 -1.02
CA LEU A 31 4.66 3.73 -1.89
C LEU A 31 5.84 3.14 -1.10
N GLU A 32 6.20 3.75 0.03
CA GLU A 32 7.24 3.22 0.94
C GLU A 32 6.83 1.85 1.51
N ASP A 33 5.57 1.68 1.90
CA ASP A 33 5.04 0.42 2.43
C ASP A 33 5.04 -0.68 1.35
N LEU A 34 4.64 -0.35 0.11
CA LEU A 34 4.75 -1.26 -1.04
C LEU A 34 6.20 -1.67 -1.32
N TYR A 35 7.13 -0.71 -1.29
CA TYR A 35 8.56 -0.98 -1.49
C TYR A 35 9.10 -1.91 -0.41
N ARG A 36 8.78 -1.62 0.86
CA ARG A 36 9.19 -2.43 2.01
C ARG A 36 8.67 -3.86 1.92
N GLU A 37 7.42 -4.04 1.52
CA GLU A 37 6.83 -5.37 1.33
C GLU A 37 7.56 -6.16 0.23
N ASN A 38 7.88 -5.53 -0.91
CA ASN A 38 8.61 -6.20 -1.99
C ASN A 38 10.04 -6.60 -1.59
N VAL A 39 10.75 -5.75 -0.85
CA VAL A 39 12.07 -6.08 -0.31
C VAL A 39 11.96 -7.23 0.70
N GLY A 40 10.96 -7.21 1.58
CA GLY A 40 10.68 -8.28 2.53
C GLY A 40 10.39 -9.62 1.83
N PHE A 41 9.62 -9.60 0.74
CA PHE A 41 9.34 -10.78 -0.08
C PHE A 41 10.61 -11.34 -0.73
N ALA A 42 11.47 -10.48 -1.28
CA ALA A 42 12.76 -10.91 -1.84
C ALA A 42 13.66 -11.56 -0.78
N GLY A 43 13.68 -11.02 0.45
CA GLY A 43 14.39 -11.61 1.58
C GLY A 43 13.90 -13.02 1.90
N LYS A 44 12.58 -13.21 2.00
CA LYS A 44 11.98 -14.54 2.22
C LYS A 44 12.32 -15.54 1.11
N ALA A 45 12.32 -15.10 -0.15
CA ALA A 45 12.69 -15.96 -1.27
C ALA A 45 14.14 -16.46 -1.16
N LEU A 46 15.07 -15.61 -0.68
CA LEU A 46 16.45 -16.02 -0.41
C LEU A 46 16.53 -17.01 0.75
N GLU A 47 15.77 -16.81 1.82
CA GLU A 47 15.70 -17.75 2.95
C GLU A 47 15.21 -19.14 2.48
N THR A 48 14.14 -19.20 1.69
CA THR A 48 13.63 -20.44 1.09
C THR A 48 14.68 -21.12 0.22
N ALA A 49 15.42 -20.37 -0.61
CA ALA A 49 16.47 -20.93 -1.45
C ALA A 49 17.63 -21.53 -0.62
N VAL A 50 18.02 -20.86 0.46
CA VAL A 50 19.05 -21.35 1.39
C VAL A 50 18.59 -22.62 2.10
N GLU A 51 17.33 -22.66 2.55
CA GLU A 51 16.74 -23.85 3.19
C GLU A 51 16.68 -25.03 2.22
N ALA A 52 16.18 -24.81 1.00
CA ALA A 52 16.15 -25.83 -0.04
C ALA A 52 17.55 -26.38 -0.34
N GLY A 53 18.57 -25.50 -0.40
CA GLY A 53 19.97 -25.91 -0.59
C GLY A 53 20.48 -26.81 0.53
N LYS A 54 20.12 -26.53 1.79
CA LYS A 54 20.46 -27.39 2.94
C LYS A 54 19.75 -28.74 2.87
N GLU A 55 18.47 -28.75 2.51
CA GLU A 55 17.69 -29.99 2.37
C GLU A 55 18.24 -30.87 1.24
N ILE A 56 18.62 -30.27 0.11
CA ILE A 56 19.28 -30.98 -1.00
C ILE A 56 20.64 -31.52 -0.57
N ALA A 57 21.45 -30.75 0.15
CA ALA A 57 22.75 -31.22 0.64
C ALA A 57 22.64 -32.38 1.64
N ALA A 58 21.53 -32.47 2.37
CA ALA A 58 21.22 -33.56 3.29
C ALA A 58 20.51 -34.76 2.62
N ALA A 59 20.10 -34.63 1.36
CA ALA A 59 19.39 -35.66 0.61
C ALA A 59 20.27 -36.90 0.40
N LYS A 60 19.69 -38.09 0.56
CA LYS A 60 20.40 -39.38 0.43
C LYS A 60 20.13 -40.06 -0.90
N SER A 61 19.13 -39.59 -1.64
CA SER A 61 18.70 -40.16 -2.91
C SER A 61 18.17 -39.09 -3.87
N PRO A 62 18.11 -39.39 -5.19
CA PRO A 62 17.45 -38.51 -6.16
C PRO A 62 15.96 -38.25 -5.88
N VAL A 63 15.28 -39.21 -5.24
CA VAL A 63 13.87 -39.07 -4.84
C VAL A 63 13.71 -38.00 -3.76
N ASP A 64 14.63 -37.94 -2.80
CA ASP A 64 14.63 -36.90 -1.76
C ASP A 64 14.79 -35.51 -2.38
N VAL A 65 15.68 -35.35 -3.37
CA VAL A 65 15.86 -34.09 -4.10
C VAL A 65 14.60 -33.68 -4.86
N ALA A 66 13.93 -34.63 -5.54
CA ALA A 66 12.68 -34.35 -6.24
C ALA A 66 11.55 -33.92 -5.28
N SER A 67 11.54 -34.49 -4.06
CA SER A 67 10.62 -34.07 -3.00
C SER A 67 10.86 -32.62 -2.56
N VAL A 68 12.13 -32.24 -2.34
CA VAL A 68 12.49 -30.85 -2.01
C VAL A 68 12.08 -29.88 -3.12
N GLN A 69 12.33 -30.21 -4.39
CA GLN A 69 11.90 -29.36 -5.51
C GLN A 69 10.38 -29.19 -5.57
N THR A 70 9.62 -30.27 -5.32
CA THR A 70 8.15 -30.22 -5.27
C THR A 70 7.64 -29.36 -4.12
N LYS A 71 8.28 -29.46 -2.95
CA LYS A 71 7.99 -28.64 -1.77
C LYS A 71 8.23 -27.15 -2.07
N VAL A 72 9.42 -26.81 -2.56
CA VAL A 72 9.77 -25.42 -2.92
C VAL A 72 8.83 -24.85 -3.98
N ALA A 73 8.46 -25.64 -4.99
CA ALA A 73 7.51 -25.20 -6.01
C ALA A 73 6.13 -24.87 -5.40
N ARG A 74 5.63 -25.71 -4.50
CA ARG A 74 4.37 -25.46 -3.79
C ARG A 74 4.46 -24.20 -2.92
N GLU A 75 5.49 -24.09 -2.10
CA GLU A 75 5.71 -22.94 -1.20
C GLU A 75 5.84 -21.64 -1.99
N THR A 76 6.53 -21.67 -3.13
CA THR A 76 6.67 -20.50 -4.02
C THR A 76 5.32 -20.04 -4.56
N VAL A 77 4.46 -20.97 -4.99
CA VAL A 77 3.11 -20.63 -5.49
C VAL A 77 2.26 -20.03 -4.36
N GLU A 78 2.28 -20.64 -3.18
CA GLU A 78 1.54 -20.12 -2.01
C GLU A 78 2.02 -18.72 -1.62
N ALA A 79 3.35 -18.50 -1.60
CA ALA A 79 3.96 -17.22 -1.31
C ALA A 79 3.59 -16.15 -2.35
N LEU A 80 3.60 -16.48 -3.65
CA LEU A 80 3.22 -15.54 -4.71
C LEU A 80 1.75 -15.13 -4.63
N VAL A 81 0.85 -16.06 -4.31
CA VAL A 81 -0.57 -15.76 -4.11
C VAL A 81 -0.75 -14.85 -2.90
N ALA A 82 -0.05 -15.11 -1.80
CA ALA A 82 -0.08 -14.26 -0.62
C ALA A 82 0.46 -12.85 -0.93
N GLN A 83 1.59 -12.75 -1.62
CA GLN A 83 2.19 -11.48 -2.02
C GLN A 83 1.26 -10.65 -2.91
N SER A 84 0.61 -11.28 -3.88
CA SER A 84 -0.32 -10.61 -4.80
C SER A 84 -1.51 -9.99 -4.05
N ARG A 85 -2.05 -10.73 -3.07
CA ARG A 85 -3.11 -10.22 -2.18
C ARG A 85 -2.60 -9.03 -1.36
N LYS A 86 -1.39 -9.14 -0.81
CA LYS A 86 -0.80 -8.09 0.03
C LYS A 86 -0.54 -6.79 -0.75
N VAL A 87 0.02 -6.88 -1.95
CA VAL A 87 0.23 -5.72 -2.82
C VAL A 87 -1.09 -5.05 -3.21
N THR A 88 -2.13 -5.85 -3.49
CA THR A 88 -3.47 -5.33 -3.80
C THR A 88 -4.07 -4.57 -2.61
N GLU A 89 -3.97 -5.14 -1.40
CA GLU A 89 -4.41 -4.52 -0.16
C GLU A 89 -3.67 -3.20 0.10
N LEU A 90 -2.34 -3.21 0.10
CA LEU A 90 -1.52 -2.02 0.34
C LEU A 90 -1.78 -0.91 -0.68
N THR A 91 -1.94 -1.25 -1.95
CA THR A 91 -2.27 -0.27 -3.00
C THR A 91 -3.64 0.36 -2.77
N SER A 92 -4.65 -0.45 -2.43
CA SER A 92 -6.00 0.03 -2.13
C SER A 92 -6.02 0.95 -0.91
N GLU A 93 -5.33 0.57 0.16
CA GLU A 93 -5.19 1.36 1.37
C GLU A 93 -4.48 2.69 1.11
N ALA A 94 -3.36 2.66 0.38
CA ALA A 94 -2.61 3.84 0.00
C ALA A 94 -3.48 4.84 -0.78
N LEU A 95 -4.22 4.37 -1.79
CA LEU A 95 -5.11 5.22 -2.59
C LEU A 95 -6.25 5.79 -1.74
N LYS A 96 -6.88 4.97 -0.90
CA LYS A 96 -7.97 5.41 -0.02
C LYS A 96 -7.47 6.51 0.93
N ALA A 97 -6.36 6.28 1.60
CA ALA A 97 -5.78 7.20 2.55
C ALA A 97 -5.28 8.50 1.88
N ALA A 98 -4.73 8.40 0.66
CA ALA A 98 -4.34 9.57 -0.13
C ALA A 98 -5.55 10.43 -0.51
N LEU A 99 -6.68 9.82 -0.91
CA LEU A 99 -7.88 10.55 -1.35
C LEU A 99 -8.74 11.13 -0.22
N GLU A 100 -8.59 10.66 1.02
CA GLU A 100 -9.35 11.15 2.18
C GLU A 100 -9.32 12.68 2.37
N PRO A 101 -8.14 13.35 2.37
CA PRO A 101 -8.05 14.81 2.48
C PRO A 101 -8.81 15.54 1.37
N VAL A 102 -8.72 15.05 0.13
CA VAL A 102 -9.39 15.64 -1.04
C VAL A 102 -10.91 15.49 -0.92
N ASN A 103 -11.38 14.30 -0.54
CA ASN A 103 -12.80 14.04 -0.31
C ASN A 103 -13.36 14.92 0.83
N ALA A 104 -12.58 15.17 1.87
CA ALA A 104 -12.96 16.09 2.94
C ALA A 104 -13.07 17.55 2.46
N ARG A 105 -12.23 18.00 1.51
CA ARG A 105 -12.36 19.34 0.89
C ARG A 105 -13.57 19.43 -0.02
N ALA A 106 -13.83 18.39 -0.81
CA ALA A 106 -15.00 18.34 -1.69
C ALA A 106 -16.31 18.45 -0.89
N LYS A 107 -16.43 17.72 0.23
CA LYS A 107 -17.59 17.81 1.13
C LYS A 107 -17.77 19.22 1.70
N GLU A 108 -16.69 19.84 2.19
CA GLU A 108 -16.75 21.19 2.75
C GLU A 108 -17.14 22.23 1.70
N ALA A 109 -16.62 22.11 0.48
CA ALA A 109 -17.02 22.92 -0.65
C ALA A 109 -18.51 22.73 -1.01
N MET A 110 -19.03 21.51 -0.99
CA MET A 110 -20.47 21.26 -1.23
C MET A 110 -21.36 21.91 -0.16
N THR A 111 -21.00 21.82 1.12
CA THR A 111 -21.74 22.49 2.20
C THR A 111 -21.75 24.01 2.01
N LEU A 112 -20.62 24.56 1.57
CA LEU A 112 -20.47 25.97 1.27
C LEU A 112 -21.38 26.45 0.12
N PHE A 113 -21.49 25.67 -0.96
CA PHE A 113 -22.35 26.00 -2.11
C PHE A 113 -23.84 25.71 -1.86
N ALA A 114 -24.18 24.70 -1.07
CA ALA A 114 -25.57 24.41 -0.68
C ALA A 114 -26.19 25.53 0.17
N VAL A 115 -25.39 26.19 1.01
CA VAL A 115 -25.80 27.37 1.80
C VAL A 115 -25.95 28.63 0.95
N LYS A 116 -25.47 28.65 -0.30
CA LYS A 116 -25.63 29.78 -1.24
C LYS A 116 -26.93 29.73 -2.04
N ALA A 117 -27.62 28.58 -2.06
CA ALA A 117 -28.86 28.36 -2.81
C ALA A 117 -30.15 28.50 -1.97
N ALA A 118 -30.02 28.79 -0.68
CA ALA A 118 -31.10 29.04 0.28
C ALA A 118 -30.93 30.44 0.91
#